data_AF-A0A7V0MMG3-F1
#
_entry.id   AF-A0A7V0MMG3-F1
#
_cell.length_a   1.000
_cell.length_b   1.000
_cell.length_c   1.000
_cell.angle_alpha   90.00
_cell.angle_beta   90.00
_cell.angle_gamma   90.00
#
_symmetry.space_group_name_H-M   'P 1'
#
loop_
_entity.id
_entity.type
_entity.pdbx_description
1 polymer ?
#
loop_
_entity_poly.entity_id
_entity_poly.type
_entity_poly.pdbx_seq_one_letter_code
_entity_poly.pdbx_strand_id
1 'polypeptide(L)'
;AATENGWIQREVARSAYEQQKRVETGEKVMVGANSFTGKEEIEVTTQRAVAHPYDPGKRAEAEQIQIANLKKLKKERDNGEVEKCLGRLGEAAKDENINLMPLILEAVNAYATIGEMSDVLRGVFGEFQPYNI
;
A
#
# COMPACT_ATOMS: atom_id res chain seq x y z
N ALA A 1 4.94 3.48 -21.58
CA ALA A 1 6.10 2.90 -22.31
C ALA A 1 7.19 2.33 -21.39
N ALA A 2 8.02 3.13 -20.70
CA ALA A 2 9.14 2.59 -19.90
C ALA A 2 8.71 1.88 -18.60
N THR A 3 7.66 2.40 -17.95
CA THR A 3 7.08 1.82 -16.72
C THR A 3 6.29 0.55 -16.99
N GLU A 4 5.57 0.50 -18.11
CA GLU A 4 4.78 -0.67 -18.53
C GLU A 4 5.66 -1.84 -18.96
N ASN A 5 6.83 -1.57 -19.54
CA ASN A 5 7.73 -2.64 -19.96
C ASN A 5 8.63 -3.19 -18.83
N GLY A 6 8.44 -2.73 -17.58
CA GLY A 6 9.20 -3.18 -16.42
C GLY A 6 10.68 -2.75 -16.42
N TRP A 7 11.09 -1.84 -17.31
CA TRP A 7 12.50 -1.50 -17.49
C TRP A 7 13.08 -0.79 -16.27
N ILE A 8 12.33 0.15 -15.69
CA ILE A 8 12.74 0.88 -14.48
C ILE A 8 12.93 -0.10 -13.32
N GLN A 9 11.99 -1.02 -13.14
CA GLN A 9 12.03 -2.03 -12.08
C GLN A 9 13.25 -2.96 -12.25
N ARG A 10 13.53 -3.39 -13.48
CA ARG A 10 14.72 -4.21 -13.79
C ARG A 10 16.03 -3.46 -13.57
N GLU A 11 16.11 -2.18 -13.96
CA GLU A 11 17.31 -1.38 -13.75
C GLU A 11 17.59 -1.13 -12.26
N VAL A 12 16.55 -0.84 -11.47
CA VAL A 12 16.69 -0.73 -10.01
C VAL A 12 17.15 -2.04 -9.40
N ALA A 13 16.54 -3.17 -9.80
CA ALA A 13 16.93 -4.50 -9.32
C ALA A 13 18.38 -4.85 -9.70
N ARG A 14 18.79 -4.55 -10.95
CA ARG A 14 20.17 -4.75 -11.42
C ARG A 14 21.16 -3.89 -10.63
N SER A 15 20.88 -2.61 -10.47
CA SER A 15 21.76 -1.70 -9.71
C SER A 15 21.88 -2.14 -8.25
N ALA A 16 20.79 -2.60 -7.63
CA ALA A 16 20.82 -3.12 -6.27
C ALA A 16 21.66 -4.41 -6.19
N TYR A 17 21.50 -5.32 -7.14
CA TYR A 17 22.27 -6.57 -7.22
C TYR A 17 23.78 -6.30 -7.41
N GLU A 18 24.15 -5.42 -8.34
CA GLU A 18 25.54 -5.04 -8.56
C GLU A 18 26.15 -4.37 -7.32
N GLN A 19 25.40 -3.48 -6.66
CA GLN A 19 25.85 -2.87 -5.41
C GLN A 19 26.08 -3.92 -4.32
N GLN A 20 25.16 -4.87 -4.16
CA GLN A 20 25.28 -5.95 -3.19
C GLN A 20 26.50 -6.82 -3.49
N LYS A 21 26.69 -7.23 -4.76
CA LYS A 21 27.85 -8.01 -5.20
C LYS A 21 29.17 -7.28 -4.92
N ARG A 22 29.23 -5.97 -5.15
CA ARG A 22 30.43 -5.15 -4.86
C ARG A 22 30.74 -5.11 -3.36
N VAL A 23 29.72 -5.08 -2.50
CA VAL A 23 29.89 -5.19 -1.05
C VAL A 23 30.41 -6.59 -0.68
N GLU A 24 29.83 -7.65 -1.23
CA GLU A 24 30.22 -9.04 -0.93
C GLU A 24 31.63 -9.39 -1.41
N THR A 25 32.02 -8.89 -2.58
CA THR A 25 33.37 -9.10 -3.17
C THR A 25 34.44 -8.20 -2.56
N GLY A 26 34.06 -7.27 -1.68
CA GLY A 26 34.99 -6.31 -1.05
C GLY A 26 35.43 -5.16 -1.96
N GLU A 27 34.97 -5.10 -3.22
CA GLU A 27 35.20 -3.94 -4.10
C GLU A 27 34.64 -2.64 -3.52
N LYS A 28 33.53 -2.74 -2.77
CA LYS A 28 32.96 -1.65 -1.99
C LYS A 28 33.16 -1.92 -0.51
N VAL A 29 34.13 -1.25 0.09
CA VAL A 29 34.44 -1.36 1.51
C VAL A 29 33.35 -0.69 2.36
N MET A 30 32.78 -1.46 3.29
CA MET A 30 31.80 -1.06 4.29
C MET A 30 32.37 -1.41 5.67
N VAL A 31 32.94 -0.40 6.33
CA VAL A 31 33.60 -0.51 7.63
C VAL A 31 32.60 -1.01 8.69
N GLY A 32 32.94 -2.09 9.40
CA GLY A 32 32.07 -2.72 10.40
C GLY A 32 30.96 -3.61 9.81
N ALA A 33 31.02 -3.92 8.51
CA ALA A 33 30.11 -4.87 7.87
C ALA A 33 30.87 -5.92 7.04
N ASN A 34 31.74 -5.51 6.13
CA ASN A 34 32.53 -6.44 5.29
C ASN A 34 34.05 -6.28 5.45
N SER A 35 34.51 -5.22 6.09
CA SER A 35 35.93 -4.93 6.31
C SER A 35 36.11 -4.24 7.65
N PHE A 36 37.26 -4.47 8.27
CA PHE A 36 37.59 -3.92 9.60
C PHE A 36 36.62 -4.34 10.72
N THR A 37 36.06 -5.55 10.65
CA THR A 37 35.31 -6.21 11.73
C THR A 37 36.29 -6.67 12.80
N GLY A 38 36.62 -5.78 13.75
CA GLY A 38 37.62 -6.02 14.80
C GLY A 38 37.04 -6.55 16.11
N LYS A 39 37.91 -6.93 17.07
CA LYS A 39 37.50 -7.37 18.42
C LYS A 39 36.82 -6.29 19.27
N GLU A 40 36.90 -5.03 18.87
CA GLU A 40 36.25 -3.89 19.54
C GLU A 40 34.89 -3.51 18.92
N GLU A 41 34.34 -4.36 18.05
CA GLU A 41 32.98 -4.18 17.56
C GLU A 41 32.03 -4.32 18.77
N ILE A 42 31.47 -3.20 19.20
CA ILE A 42 30.50 -3.18 20.28
C ILE A 42 29.30 -3.97 19.77
N GLU A 43 29.00 -5.11 20.40
CA GLU A 43 27.70 -5.75 20.24
C GLU A 43 26.64 -4.80 20.78
N VAL A 44 26.19 -3.89 19.93
CA VAL A 44 25.01 -3.09 20.18
C VAL A 44 23.85 -4.04 20.02
N THR A 45 23.55 -4.78 21.09
CA THR A 45 22.22 -5.37 21.23
C THR A 45 21.28 -4.19 21.21
N THR A 46 20.57 -4.01 20.10
CA THR A 46 19.42 -3.10 20.08
C THR A 46 18.43 -3.67 21.08
N GLN A 47 18.55 -3.27 22.34
CA GLN A 47 17.42 -3.26 23.24
C GLN A 47 16.43 -2.35 22.54
N ARG A 48 15.51 -2.93 21.76
CA ARG A 48 14.25 -2.26 21.44
C ARG A 48 13.57 -2.06 22.80
N ALA A 49 14.00 -1.04 23.53
CA ALA A 49 13.44 -0.62 24.81
C ALA A 49 11.98 -0.19 24.63
N VAL A 50 11.60 0.07 23.37
CA VAL A 50 10.23 0.26 22.93
C VAL A 50 9.85 -0.94 22.07
N ALA A 51 8.95 -1.77 22.57
CA ALA A 51 8.28 -2.78 21.76
C ALA A 51 7.69 -2.09 20.52
N HIS A 52 7.70 -2.78 19.37
CA HIS A 52 7.04 -2.25 18.17
C HIS A 52 5.62 -1.81 18.57
N PRO A 53 5.21 -0.55 18.30
CA PRO A 53 3.98 0.03 18.86
C PRO A 53 2.73 -0.76 18.48
N TYR A 54 2.84 -1.52 17.39
CA TYR A 54 1.87 -2.49 16.90
C TYR A 54 2.33 -3.91 17.24
N ASP A 55 1.88 -4.42 18.38
CA ASP A 55 1.95 -5.85 18.70
C ASP A 55 0.75 -6.60 18.09
N PRO A 56 0.80 -7.95 17.98
CA PRO A 56 -0.30 -8.72 17.40
C PRO A 56 -1.65 -8.54 18.12
N GLY A 57 -1.65 -8.29 19.43
CA GLY A 57 -2.86 -8.07 20.22
C GLY A 57 -3.54 -6.75 19.86
N LYS A 58 -2.77 -5.66 19.82
CA LYS A 58 -3.26 -4.32 19.40
C LYS A 58 -3.77 -4.33 17.96
N ARG A 59 -3.12 -5.09 17.08
CA ARG A 59 -3.60 -5.27 15.70
C ARG A 59 -4.97 -5.94 15.67
N ALA A 60 -5.14 -7.04 16.39
CA ALA A 60 -6.40 -7.77 16.44
C ALA A 60 -7.51 -6.90 17.05
N GLU A 61 -7.21 -6.14 18.10
CA GLU A 61 -8.15 -5.20 18.71
C GLU A 61 -8.58 -4.09 17.73
N ALA A 62 -7.63 -3.46 17.04
CA ALA A 62 -7.92 -2.42 16.05
C ALA A 62 -8.78 -2.94 14.89
N GLU A 63 -8.53 -4.17 14.43
CA GLU A 63 -9.35 -4.83 13.41
C GLU A 63 -10.79 -5.04 13.89
N GLN A 64 -10.98 -5.56 15.10
CA GLN A 64 -12.31 -5.76 15.68
C GLN A 64 -13.10 -4.45 15.81
N ILE A 65 -12.45 -3.39 16.29
CA ILE A 65 -13.05 -2.05 16.39
C ILE A 65 -13.47 -1.54 15.01
N GLN A 66 -12.60 -1.68 14.01
CA GLN A 66 -12.90 -1.21 12.66
C GLN A 66 -14.07 -1.98 12.03
N ILE A 67 -14.14 -3.31 12.21
CA ILE A 67 -15.26 -4.14 11.76
C ILE A 67 -16.57 -3.71 12.44
N ALA A 68 -16.55 -3.46 13.75
CA ALA A 68 -17.72 -3.01 14.49
C ALA A 68 -18.22 -1.64 13.98
N ASN A 69 -17.31 -0.70 13.77
CA ASN A 69 -17.61 0.63 13.22
C ASN A 69 -18.22 0.54 11.81
N LEU A 70 -17.66 -0.30 10.94
CA LEU A 70 -18.18 -0.52 9.59
C LEU A 70 -19.59 -1.12 9.62
N LYS A 71 -19.84 -2.12 10.48
CA LYS A 71 -21.18 -2.70 10.63
C LYS A 71 -22.20 -1.67 11.10
N LYS A 72 -21.83 -0.85 12.08
CA LYS A 72 -22.67 0.25 12.58
C LYS A 72 -22.96 1.27 11.48
N LEU A 73 -21.93 1.73 10.77
CA LEU A 73 -22.06 2.69 9.68
C LEU A 73 -23.02 2.19 8.60
N LYS A 74 -22.84 0.95 8.13
CA LYS A 74 -23.70 0.36 7.09
C LYS A 74 -25.15 0.18 7.54
N LYS A 75 -25.40 0.06 8.84
CA LYS A 75 -26.75 -0.02 9.41
C LYS A 75 -27.43 1.35 9.52
N GLU A 76 -26.67 2.40 9.80
CA GLU A 76 -27.20 3.74 10.11
C GLU A 76 -27.29 4.67 8.90
N ARG A 77 -26.45 4.48 7.89
CA ARG A 77 -26.46 5.31 6.67
C ARG A 77 -27.67 5.04 5.77
N ASP A 78 -27.96 5.98 4.89
CA ASP A 78 -28.90 5.76 3.79
C ASP A 78 -28.25 4.89 2.71
N ASN A 79 -28.56 3.59 2.73
CA ASN A 79 -28.01 2.65 1.75
C ASN A 79 -28.55 2.90 0.33
N GLY A 80 -29.75 3.44 0.18
CA GLY A 80 -30.31 3.77 -1.13
C GLY A 80 -29.56 4.94 -1.77
N GLU A 81 -29.16 5.94 -0.98
CA GLU A 81 -28.33 7.04 -1.46
C GLU A 81 -26.92 6.58 -1.82
N VAL A 82 -26.31 5.72 -0.99
CA VAL A 82 -25.01 5.12 -1.30
C VAL A 82 -25.03 4.35 -2.61
N GLU A 83 -26.03 3.50 -2.83
CA GLU A 83 -26.17 2.73 -4.08
C GLU A 83 -26.29 3.64 -5.31
N LYS A 84 -27.04 4.75 -5.21
CA LYS A 84 -27.15 5.75 -6.29
C LYS A 84 -25.82 6.44 -6.57
N CYS A 85 -25.13 6.91 -5.53
CA CYS A 85 -23.83 7.58 -5.67
C CYS A 85 -22.79 6.64 -6.30
N LEU A 86 -22.72 5.40 -5.83
CA LEU A 86 -21.83 4.37 -6.36
C LEU A 86 -22.17 3.99 -7.81
N GLY A 87 -23.46 3.89 -8.15
CA GLY A 87 -23.90 3.65 -9.52
C GLY A 87 -23.49 4.77 -10.47
N ARG A 88 -23.69 6.04 -10.06
CA ARG A 88 -23.24 7.21 -10.83
C ARG A 88 -21.72 7.24 -11.01
N LEU A 89 -20.97 6.91 -9.96
CA LEU A 89 -19.51 6.82 -10.01
C LEU A 89 -19.06 5.74 -11.02
N GLY A 90 -19.70 4.57 -11.00
CA GLY A 90 -19.40 3.47 -11.92
C GLY A 90 -19.71 3.81 -13.38
N GLU A 91 -20.83 4.47 -13.67
CA GLU A 91 -21.15 4.90 -15.04
C GLU A 91 -20.21 6.00 -15.53
N ALA A 92 -19.89 6.99 -14.68
CA ALA A 92 -18.95 8.04 -15.03
C ALA A 92 -17.53 7.52 -15.27
N ALA A 93 -17.10 6.48 -14.54
CA ALA A 93 -15.79 5.87 -14.70
C ALA A 93 -15.57 5.25 -16.10
N LYS A 94 -16.64 5.00 -16.86
CA LYS A 94 -16.55 4.48 -18.24
C LYS A 94 -16.22 5.56 -19.28
N ASP A 95 -16.33 6.84 -18.93
CA ASP A 95 -16.03 7.96 -19.81
C ASP A 95 -14.77 8.70 -19.35
N GLU A 96 -13.72 8.64 -20.15
CA GLU A 96 -12.43 9.28 -19.87
C GLU A 96 -12.51 10.82 -19.80
N ASN A 97 -13.59 11.43 -20.31
CA ASN A 97 -13.76 12.89 -20.30
C ASN A 97 -14.42 13.40 -19.01
N ILE A 98 -14.90 12.52 -18.13
CA ILE A 98 -15.61 12.89 -16.91
C ILE A 98 -14.63 12.93 -15.72
N ASN A 99 -14.66 14.03 -14.98
CA ASN A 99 -13.93 14.12 -13.72
C ASN A 99 -14.66 13.34 -12.61
N LEU A 100 -14.00 12.33 -12.04
CA LEU A 100 -14.57 11.48 -10.99
C LEU A 100 -14.54 12.11 -9.60
N MET A 101 -13.70 13.12 -9.34
CA MET A 101 -13.54 13.68 -7.99
C MET A 101 -14.84 14.21 -7.35
N PRO A 102 -15.71 14.94 -8.07
CA PRO A 102 -17.01 15.35 -7.52
C PRO A 102 -17.88 14.17 -7.10
N LEU A 103 -17.89 13.08 -7.88
CA LEU A 103 -18.69 11.88 -7.61
C LEU A 103 -18.13 11.09 -6.42
N ILE A 104 -16.81 11.07 -6.26
CA ILE A 104 -16.16 10.51 -5.06
C ILE A 104 -16.58 11.29 -3.81
N LEU A 105 -16.59 12.63 -3.88
CA LEU A 105 -17.05 13.46 -2.76
C LEU A 105 -18.52 13.21 -2.41
N GLU A 106 -19.40 13.08 -3.41
CA GLU A 106 -20.80 12.69 -3.20
C GLU A 106 -20.89 11.33 -2.48
N ALA A 107 -20.15 10.31 -2.95
CA ALA A 107 -20.13 8.99 -2.33
C ALA A 107 -19.61 9.03 -0.87
N VAL A 108 -18.55 9.79 -0.60
CA VAL A 108 -18.02 9.98 0.77
C VAL A 108 -19.05 10.68 1.67
N ASN A 109 -19.73 11.71 1.16
CA ASN A 109 -20.79 12.40 1.91
C ASN A 109 -21.99 11.50 2.20
N ALA A 110 -22.29 10.55 1.31
CA ALA A 110 -23.28 9.50 1.53
C ALA A 110 -22.80 8.38 2.48
N TYR A 111 -21.57 8.47 3.02
CA TYR A 111 -20.92 7.44 3.82
C TYR A 111 -20.67 6.11 3.09
N ALA A 112 -20.39 6.17 1.79
CA ALA A 112 -19.77 5.07 1.07
C ALA A 112 -18.36 4.80 1.62
N THR A 113 -18.01 3.53 1.77
CA THR A 113 -16.69 3.14 2.26
C THR A 113 -15.65 3.17 1.15
N ILE A 114 -14.37 3.29 1.53
CA ILE A 114 -13.26 3.23 0.58
C ILE A 114 -13.28 1.91 -0.21
N GLY A 115 -13.61 0.79 0.46
CA GLY A 115 -13.76 -0.50 -0.18
C GLY A 115 -14.83 -0.50 -1.26
N GLU A 116 -16.03 -0.01 -0.95
CA GLU A 116 -17.15 0.04 -1.91
C GLU A 116 -16.83 0.91 -3.14
N MET A 117 -16.24 2.09 -2.94
CA MET A 117 -15.82 2.94 -4.05
C MET A 117 -14.73 2.27 -4.89
N SER A 118 -13.76 1.63 -4.24
CA SER A 118 -12.67 0.92 -4.94
C SER A 118 -13.18 -0.29 -5.71
N ASP A 119 -14.14 -1.03 -5.16
CA ASP A 119 -14.74 -2.20 -5.82
C ASP A 119 -15.51 -1.79 -7.08
N VAL A 120 -16.24 -0.67 -7.04
CA VAL A 120 -16.91 -0.10 -8.23
C VAL A 120 -15.88 0.25 -9.31
N LEU A 121 -14.83 0.97 -8.95
CA LEU A 121 -13.79 1.37 -9.90
C LEU A 121 -13.00 0.18 -10.44
N ARG A 122 -12.74 -0.83 -9.60
CA ARG A 122 -12.14 -2.11 -10.02
C ARG A 122 -13.03 -2.83 -11.04
N GLY A 123 -14.35 -2.75 -10.91
CA GLY A 123 -15.28 -3.31 -11.89
C GLY A 123 -15.15 -2.70 -13.29
N VAL A 124 -14.69 -1.44 -13.38
CA VAL A 124 -14.52 -0.71 -14.65
C VAL A 124 -13.09 -0.80 -15.17
N PHE A 125 -12.10 -0.54 -14.32
CA PHE A 125 -10.69 -0.45 -14.70
C PHE A 125 -9.91 -1.75 -14.54
N GLY A 126 -10.45 -2.71 -13.80
CA GLY A 126 -9.72 -3.91 -13.36
C GLY A 126 -8.72 -3.62 -12.25
N GLU A 127 -7.85 -4.59 -11.99
CA GLU A 127 -6.71 -4.44 -11.08
C GLU A 127 -5.41 -4.44 -11.87
N PHE A 128 -4.48 -3.56 -11.50
CA PHE A 128 -3.14 -3.63 -12.04
C PHE A 128 -2.47 -4.93 -11.60
N GLN A 129 -2.10 -5.76 -12.57
CA GLN A 129 -1.26 -6.93 -12.35
C GLN A 129 0.19 -6.53 -12.68
N PRO A 130 1.12 -6.63 -11.72
CA PRO A 130 2.51 -6.36 -12.00
C PRO A 130 3.00 -7.34 -13.07
N TYR A 131 3.76 -6.83 -14.03
CA TYR A 131 4.43 -7.67 -15.02
C TYR A 131 5.35 -8.65 -14.28
N ASN A 132 5.24 -9.95 -14.55
CA ASN A 132 6.17 -10.94 -14.03
C ASN A 132 7.58 -10.57 -14.53
N ILE A 133 8.46 -10.20 -13.59
CA ILE A 133 9.89 -9.96 -13.82
C ILE A 133 10.65 -11.13 -13.22
#